data_AF-A0A920K2C0-F1
#
_entry.id   AF-A0A920K2C0-F1
#
_cell.length_a   1.000
_cell.length_b   1.000
_cell.length_c   1.000
_cell.angle_alpha   90.00
_cell.angle_beta   90.00
_cell.angle_gamma   90.00
#
_symmetry.space_group_name_H-M   'P 1'
#
loop_
_entity.id
_entity.type
_entity.pdbx_description
1 polymer ?
#
loop_
_entity_poly.entity_id
_entity_poly.type
_entity_poly.pdbx_seq_one_letter_code
_entity_poly.pdbx_strand_id
1 'polypeptide(L)'
;MRPFDACEYSDVCQHRRVLYADAMSVALDMSAGETPDIQALVARTARVAEALQACQSGLESPLPAVLAESQYARHGRAWAATYVAVLSQLSAYCTDMAAQSRLGALEYHLVHIVFGEYLNQLAGGLPMSQGEFVRPADMGFDDQLPGFDSADIAYFRKQGNTGARRVQVAQLLAQLVTPEADAGLDETHSMIRDQFRRFAEEEVAPHAHGWHLDDALIPLTLIEEMAELGVFGLTIPEEFGGLGMGKQAMCVVSEELSRGYIGVGSLGTRTDIAAELIMQNGTQAQKEKYLPAIASGAILPTAVFTEPNTGSDLASLTTRAKKTDDGYRVFGAKTWIPMPRAPIS
;
A
#
# COMPACT_ATOMS: atom_id res chain seq x y z
N MET A 1 -9.61 -32.59 -1.15
CA MET A 1 -8.71 -32.11 -2.21
C MET A 1 -9.18 -32.66 -3.54
N ARG A 2 -9.86 -31.84 -4.34
CA ARG A 2 -9.95 -32.05 -5.79
C ARG A 2 -8.82 -31.21 -6.43
N PRO A 3 -8.08 -31.74 -7.40
CA PRO A 3 -6.99 -31.02 -8.04
C PRO A 3 -7.53 -29.81 -8.82
N PHE A 4 -6.69 -28.78 -8.95
CA PHE A 4 -6.87 -27.67 -9.87
C PHE A 4 -6.97 -28.22 -11.31
N ASP A 5 -8.18 -28.50 -11.80
CA ASP A 5 -8.40 -28.85 -13.21
C ASP A 5 -8.38 -27.56 -14.06
N ALA A 6 -7.20 -27.27 -14.61
CA ALA A 6 -6.91 -26.12 -15.46
C ALA A 6 -7.54 -26.19 -16.89
N CYS A 7 -8.55 -27.03 -17.12
CA CYS A 7 -8.98 -27.37 -18.49
C CYS A 7 -10.32 -26.75 -18.94
N GLU A 8 -11.20 -26.31 -18.04
CA GLU A 8 -12.51 -25.73 -18.43
C GLU A 8 -12.54 -24.20 -18.51
N TYR A 9 -11.48 -23.51 -18.09
CA TYR A 9 -11.38 -22.04 -18.13
C TYR A 9 -10.66 -21.47 -19.38
N SER A 10 -10.25 -22.32 -20.33
CA SER A 10 -9.37 -21.89 -21.43
C SER A 10 -10.08 -21.03 -22.49
N ASP A 11 -11.32 -21.37 -22.86
CA ASP A 11 -12.01 -20.68 -23.96
C ASP A 11 -12.54 -19.29 -23.56
N VAL A 12 -12.99 -19.11 -22.32
CA VAL A 12 -13.44 -17.81 -21.79
C VAL A 12 -12.26 -16.88 -21.47
N CYS A 13 -11.14 -17.44 -20.96
CA CYS A 13 -9.90 -16.69 -20.76
C CYS A 13 -9.23 -16.31 -22.09
N GLN A 14 -9.32 -17.13 -23.15
CA GLN A 14 -8.78 -16.78 -24.47
C GLN A 14 -9.62 -15.71 -25.17
N HIS A 15 -10.96 -15.76 -25.11
CA HIS A 15 -11.81 -14.71 -25.71
C HIS A 15 -11.69 -13.36 -24.99
N ARG A 16 -11.38 -13.32 -23.67
CA ARG A 16 -11.13 -12.06 -22.94
C ARG A 16 -9.66 -11.63 -22.89
N ARG A 17 -8.68 -12.52 -23.10
CA ARG A 17 -7.28 -12.10 -23.35
C ARG A 17 -7.17 -11.19 -24.57
N VAL A 18 -7.99 -11.45 -25.60
CA VAL A 18 -8.10 -10.56 -26.76
C VAL A 18 -8.68 -9.20 -26.34
N LEU A 19 -9.71 -9.16 -25.48
CA LEU A 19 -10.29 -7.88 -25.01
C LEU A 19 -9.40 -7.10 -24.02
N TYR A 20 -8.58 -7.77 -23.20
CA TYR A 20 -7.63 -7.10 -22.30
C TYR A 20 -6.36 -6.64 -23.03
N ALA A 21 -5.84 -7.44 -23.96
CA ALA A 21 -4.71 -7.05 -24.80
C ALA A 21 -5.10 -5.97 -25.82
N ASP A 22 -6.34 -6.01 -26.35
CA ASP A 22 -6.86 -4.96 -27.24
C ASP A 22 -7.29 -3.69 -26.49
N ALA A 23 -7.63 -3.78 -25.20
CA ALA A 23 -7.86 -2.59 -24.36
C ALA A 23 -6.55 -1.86 -23.99
N MET A 24 -5.42 -2.58 -23.89
CA MET A 24 -4.09 -1.98 -23.76
C MET A 24 -3.54 -1.44 -25.09
N SER A 25 -4.16 -1.80 -26.23
CA SER A 25 -3.76 -1.37 -27.57
C SER A 25 -4.64 -0.28 -28.16
N VAL A 26 -5.48 0.41 -27.35
CA VAL A 26 -6.11 1.65 -27.79
C VAL A 26 -4.98 2.58 -28.22
N ALA A 27 -4.79 2.70 -29.53
CA ALA A 27 -3.91 3.66 -30.15
C ALA A 27 -4.44 5.02 -29.72
N LEU A 28 -3.89 5.51 -28.61
CA LEU A 28 -4.26 6.77 -28.01
C LEU A 28 -4.14 7.82 -29.11
N ASP A 29 -5.23 8.51 -29.36
CA ASP A 29 -5.24 9.62 -30.30
C ASP A 29 -4.28 10.70 -29.78
N MET A 30 -3.05 10.66 -30.28
CA MET A 30 -1.96 11.55 -29.92
C MET A 30 -2.11 12.94 -30.54
N SER A 31 -3.25 13.26 -31.18
CA SER A 31 -3.39 14.46 -32.00
C SER A 31 -3.60 15.77 -31.23
N ALA A 32 -3.58 15.78 -29.89
CA ALA A 32 -3.85 17.00 -29.10
C ALA A 32 -2.87 17.33 -27.97
N GLY A 33 -1.66 16.75 -27.92
CA GLY A 33 -0.73 16.98 -26.81
C GLY A 33 0.73 16.59 -27.09
N GLU A 34 1.62 17.07 -26.22
CA GLU A 34 3.05 16.74 -26.16
C GLU A 34 3.31 15.25 -26.48
N THR A 35 4.10 14.98 -27.52
CA THR A 35 4.55 13.62 -27.82
C THR A 35 5.44 13.13 -26.66
N PRO A 36 5.08 12.02 -25.96
CA PRO A 36 5.88 11.53 -24.85
C PRO A 36 7.31 11.16 -25.27
N ASP A 37 8.29 11.85 -24.71
CA ASP A 37 9.70 11.45 -24.79
C ASP A 37 10.06 10.64 -23.55
N ILE A 38 9.85 9.33 -23.64
CA ILE A 38 10.06 8.37 -22.55
C ILE A 38 11.52 8.31 -22.12
N GLN A 39 12.46 8.33 -23.08
CA GLN A 39 13.89 8.24 -22.77
C GLN A 39 14.38 9.51 -22.07
N ALA A 40 13.92 10.69 -22.50
CA ALA A 40 14.22 11.93 -21.79
C ALA A 40 13.61 11.96 -20.39
N LEU A 41 12.39 11.43 -20.19
CA LEU A 41 11.77 11.32 -18.87
C LEU A 41 12.62 10.45 -17.94
N VAL A 42 12.95 9.21 -18.35
CA VAL A 42 13.74 8.27 -17.54
C VAL A 42 15.10 8.86 -17.17
N ALA A 43 15.81 9.43 -18.14
CA ALA A 43 17.10 10.06 -17.88
C ALA A 43 16.98 11.25 -16.91
N ARG A 44 15.88 12.00 -16.99
CA ARG A 44 15.64 13.16 -16.12
C ARG A 44 15.29 12.74 -14.69
N THR A 45 14.39 11.78 -14.50
CA THR A 45 14.04 11.27 -13.17
C THR A 45 15.24 10.67 -12.47
N ALA A 46 16.11 9.96 -13.19
CA ALA A 46 17.35 9.42 -12.64
C ALA A 46 18.28 10.52 -12.09
N ARG A 47 18.52 11.60 -12.86
CA ARG A 47 19.32 12.74 -12.39
C ARG A 47 18.68 13.49 -11.22
N VAL A 48 17.36 13.55 -11.15
CA VAL A 48 16.67 14.08 -9.96
C VAL A 48 16.87 13.17 -8.77
N ALA A 49 16.72 11.85 -8.92
CA ALA A 49 16.95 10.91 -7.83
C ALA A 49 18.39 10.99 -7.29
N GLU A 50 19.39 11.13 -8.18
CA GLU A 50 20.78 11.41 -7.79
C GLU A 50 20.90 12.72 -6.98
N ALA A 51 20.30 13.82 -7.45
CA ALA A 51 20.32 15.10 -6.74
C ALA A 51 19.64 15.01 -5.35
N LEU A 52 18.57 14.22 -5.23
CA LEU A 52 17.84 14.03 -3.99
C LEU A 52 18.62 13.22 -2.94
N GLN A 53 19.72 12.53 -3.30
CA GLN A 53 20.60 11.89 -2.31
C GLN A 53 21.24 12.92 -1.36
N ALA A 54 21.55 14.11 -1.86
CA ALA A 54 22.02 15.21 -1.03
C ALA A 54 20.92 15.70 -0.08
N CYS A 55 19.68 15.77 -0.56
CA CYS A 55 18.51 16.11 0.26
C CYS A 55 18.33 15.08 1.40
N GLN A 56 18.36 13.78 1.08
CA GLN A 56 18.24 12.70 2.06
C GLN A 56 19.32 12.82 3.15
N SER A 57 20.58 12.97 2.74
CA SER A 57 21.71 13.13 3.67
C SER A 57 21.54 14.35 4.58
N GLY A 58 21.02 15.46 4.03
CA GLY A 58 20.72 16.67 4.79
C GLY A 58 19.60 16.46 5.82
N LEU A 59 18.54 15.72 5.46
CA LEU A 59 17.43 15.41 6.35
C LEU A 59 17.85 14.50 7.51
N GLU A 60 18.75 13.55 7.26
CA GLU A 60 19.30 12.62 8.26
C GLU A 60 20.34 13.24 9.20
N SER A 61 20.90 14.39 8.84
CA SER A 61 21.84 15.12 9.69
C SER A 61 21.20 15.50 11.04
N PRO A 62 21.97 15.77 12.11
CA PRO A 62 21.39 16.33 13.34
C PRO A 62 20.69 17.67 13.09
N LEU A 63 19.56 17.90 13.78
CA LEU A 63 18.93 19.21 13.80
C LEU A 63 19.86 20.25 14.46
N PRO A 64 19.82 21.53 14.02
CA PRO A 64 20.50 22.61 14.72
C PRO A 64 20.09 22.66 16.20
N ALA A 65 20.98 23.07 17.09
CA ALA A 65 20.75 23.06 18.54
C ALA A 65 19.46 23.81 18.96
N VAL A 66 19.10 24.88 18.25
CA VAL A 66 17.87 25.66 18.49
C VAL A 66 16.58 24.88 18.17
N LEU A 67 16.66 23.89 17.29
CA LEU A 67 15.55 22.99 16.91
C LEU A 67 15.69 21.60 17.52
N ALA A 68 16.68 21.36 18.38
CA ALA A 68 17.02 20.02 18.85
C ALA A 68 15.81 19.30 19.45
N GLU A 69 14.97 19.98 20.24
CA GLU A 69 13.76 19.44 20.87
C GLU A 69 12.46 19.70 20.11
N SER A 70 12.53 20.26 18.89
CA SER A 70 11.33 20.58 18.11
C SER A 70 10.74 19.32 17.48
N GLN A 71 9.60 18.86 18.03
CA GLN A 71 8.81 17.80 17.40
C GLN A 71 8.39 18.17 15.98
N TYR A 72 7.98 19.42 15.77
CA TYR A 72 7.59 19.95 14.47
C TYR A 72 8.71 19.81 13.43
N ALA A 73 9.95 20.19 13.79
CA ALA A 73 11.09 20.06 12.88
C ALA A 73 11.45 18.59 12.59
N ARG A 74 11.40 17.71 13.61
CA ARG A 74 11.66 16.27 13.47
C ARG A 74 10.62 15.60 12.56
N HIS A 75 9.33 15.85 12.79
CA HIS A 75 8.25 15.36 11.93
C HIS A 75 8.37 15.94 10.53
N GLY A 76 8.70 17.22 10.42
CA GLY A 76 8.96 17.89 9.17
C GLY A 76 10.00 17.19 8.30
N ARG A 77 11.14 16.85 8.90
CA ARG A 77 12.19 16.08 8.22
C ARG A 77 11.73 14.69 7.81
N ALA A 78 10.95 14.01 8.64
CA ALA A 78 10.38 12.71 8.31
C ALA A 78 9.44 12.79 7.08
N TRP A 79 8.54 13.79 7.03
CA TRP A 79 7.67 14.02 5.89
C TRP A 79 8.44 14.36 4.61
N ALA A 80 9.46 15.22 4.71
CA ALA A 80 10.32 15.53 3.58
C ALA A 80 11.06 14.27 3.08
N ALA A 81 11.56 13.43 3.99
CA ALA A 81 12.20 12.17 3.66
C ALA A 81 11.23 11.19 2.97
N THR A 82 9.96 11.15 3.38
CA THR A 82 8.92 10.38 2.69
C THR A 82 8.77 10.82 1.23
N TYR A 83 8.76 12.13 0.96
CA TYR A 83 8.62 12.64 -0.41
C TYR A 83 9.87 12.35 -1.26
N VAL A 84 11.06 12.48 -0.66
CA VAL A 84 12.32 12.07 -1.31
C VAL A 84 12.29 10.57 -1.66
N ALA A 85 11.83 9.73 -0.75
CA ALA A 85 11.69 8.30 -0.99
C ALA A 85 10.70 8.00 -2.12
N VAL A 86 9.52 8.66 -2.13
CA VAL A 86 8.52 8.49 -3.22
C VAL A 86 9.11 8.85 -4.57
N LEU A 87 9.78 10.00 -4.69
CA LEU A 87 10.39 10.43 -5.97
C LEU A 87 11.51 9.47 -6.42
N SER A 88 12.29 8.94 -5.48
CA SER A 88 13.33 7.96 -5.78
C SER A 88 12.74 6.64 -6.28
N GLN A 89 11.70 6.13 -5.61
CA GLN A 89 11.00 4.92 -6.03
C GLN A 89 10.28 5.12 -7.37
N LEU A 90 9.70 6.29 -7.61
CA LEU A 90 9.05 6.60 -8.89
C LEU A 90 10.06 6.69 -10.05
N SER A 91 11.29 7.14 -9.79
CA SER A 91 12.37 7.05 -10.78
C SER A 91 12.77 5.61 -11.11
N ALA A 92 12.82 4.73 -10.10
CA ALA A 92 13.08 3.31 -10.31
C ALA A 92 11.95 2.67 -11.14
N TYR A 93 10.70 2.92 -10.76
CA TYR A 93 9.52 2.53 -11.53
C TYR A 93 9.61 2.97 -13.00
N CYS A 94 9.97 4.24 -13.28
CA CYS A 94 10.11 4.71 -14.66
C CYS A 94 11.15 3.91 -15.45
N THR A 95 12.26 3.55 -14.79
CA THR A 95 13.36 2.80 -15.41
C THR A 95 12.91 1.39 -15.75
N ASP A 96 12.29 0.69 -14.79
CA ASP A 96 11.83 -0.69 -14.95
C ASP A 96 10.72 -0.80 -15.98
N MET A 97 9.75 0.12 -15.95
CA MET A 97 8.62 0.15 -16.88
C MET A 97 9.07 0.50 -18.30
N ALA A 98 10.01 1.43 -18.46
CA ALA A 98 10.57 1.76 -19.77
C ALA A 98 11.37 0.58 -20.35
N ALA A 99 12.14 -0.13 -19.53
CA ALA A 99 12.88 -1.32 -19.96
C ALA A 99 11.95 -2.44 -20.47
N GLN A 100 10.75 -2.54 -19.90
CA GLN A 100 9.71 -3.49 -20.31
C GLN A 100 8.77 -2.95 -21.40
N SER A 101 8.99 -1.73 -21.91
CA SER A 101 8.08 -1.05 -22.86
C SER A 101 6.63 -0.90 -22.34
N ARG A 102 6.46 -0.76 -21.02
CA ARG A 102 5.17 -0.59 -20.32
C ARG A 102 4.91 0.83 -19.82
N LEU A 103 5.87 1.75 -19.98
CA LEU A 103 5.69 3.16 -19.61
C LEU A 103 4.89 3.90 -20.70
N GLY A 104 3.56 3.97 -20.54
CA GLY A 104 2.64 4.59 -21.48
C GLY A 104 2.46 6.09 -21.29
N ALA A 105 1.51 6.67 -22.05
CA ALA A 105 1.22 8.11 -22.00
C ALA A 105 0.60 8.54 -20.65
N LEU A 106 -0.21 7.66 -20.04
CA LEU A 106 -0.80 7.94 -18.73
C LEU A 106 0.29 8.00 -17.66
N GLU A 107 1.16 7.00 -17.59
CA GLU A 107 2.29 6.92 -16.68
C GLU A 107 3.23 8.10 -16.90
N TYR A 108 3.57 8.41 -18.16
CA TYR A 108 4.40 9.55 -18.52
C TYR A 108 3.85 10.85 -17.91
N HIS A 109 2.55 11.10 -18.05
CA HIS A 109 1.97 12.32 -17.53
C HIS A 109 1.83 12.33 -16.00
N LEU A 110 1.47 11.20 -15.38
CA LEU A 110 1.39 11.05 -13.93
C LEU A 110 2.75 11.26 -13.25
N VAL A 111 3.82 10.68 -13.80
CA VAL A 111 5.19 10.87 -13.30
C VAL A 111 5.56 12.35 -13.29
N HIS A 112 5.33 13.06 -14.40
CA HIS A 112 5.58 14.50 -14.46
C HIS A 112 4.79 15.28 -13.42
N ILE A 113 3.51 14.94 -13.21
CA ILE A 113 2.66 15.59 -12.22
C ILE A 113 3.19 15.35 -10.81
N VAL A 114 3.51 14.11 -10.45
CA VAL A 114 4.01 13.76 -9.11
C VAL A 114 5.35 14.43 -8.84
N PHE A 115 6.31 14.35 -9.77
CA PHE A 115 7.59 15.06 -9.64
C PHE A 115 7.39 16.56 -9.50
N GLY A 116 6.56 17.17 -10.36
CA GLY A 116 6.30 18.61 -10.31
C GLY A 116 5.64 19.06 -9.01
N GLU A 117 4.64 18.31 -8.53
CA GLU A 117 3.93 18.64 -7.30
C GLU A 117 4.81 18.46 -6.07
N TYR A 118 5.44 17.30 -5.92
CA TYR A 118 6.17 16.96 -4.70
C TYR A 118 7.45 17.78 -4.57
N LEU A 119 8.14 18.09 -5.67
CA LEU A 119 9.28 19.01 -5.65
C LEU A 119 8.86 20.44 -5.32
N ASN A 120 7.67 20.88 -5.75
CA ASN A 120 7.17 22.20 -5.36
C ASN A 120 6.76 22.25 -3.89
N GLN A 121 6.16 21.19 -3.34
CA GLN A 121 5.84 21.11 -1.91
C GLN A 121 7.09 21.03 -1.04
N LEU A 122 8.09 20.24 -1.43
CA LEU A 122 9.40 20.21 -0.76
C LEU A 122 10.10 21.59 -0.74
N ALA A 123 9.98 22.36 -1.83
CA ALA A 123 10.54 23.70 -1.91
C ALA A 123 9.72 24.77 -1.16
N GLY A 124 8.39 24.71 -1.23
CA GLY A 124 7.49 25.81 -0.86
C GLY A 124 6.70 25.61 0.44
N GLY A 125 6.57 24.37 0.90
CA GLY A 125 5.79 24.00 2.08
C GLY A 125 5.07 22.67 1.87
N LEU A 126 5.37 21.70 2.73
CA LEU A 126 4.81 20.35 2.70
C LEU A 126 3.70 20.23 3.77
N PRO A 127 2.46 19.86 3.39
CA PRO A 127 1.37 19.67 4.33
C PRO A 127 1.55 18.39 5.15
N MET A 128 1.82 18.52 6.46
CA MET A 128 1.79 17.38 7.40
C MET A 128 0.37 17.09 7.89
N SER A 129 -0.45 18.14 7.96
CA SER A 129 -1.90 18.10 8.16
C SER A 129 -2.53 19.29 7.42
N GLN A 130 -3.85 19.44 7.44
CA GLN A 130 -4.49 20.62 6.83
C GLN A 130 -4.08 21.95 7.49
N GLY A 131 -3.63 21.91 8.75
CA GLY A 131 -3.22 23.09 9.52
C GLY A 131 -1.71 23.25 9.71
N GLU A 132 -0.90 22.26 9.32
CA GLU A 132 0.53 22.21 9.60
C GLU A 132 1.33 22.04 8.31
N PHE A 133 2.14 23.05 7.97
CA PHE A 133 2.93 23.10 6.74
C PHE A 133 4.40 23.35 7.03
N VAL A 134 5.23 22.32 6.85
CA VAL A 134 6.68 22.43 7.09
C VAL A 134 7.41 23.00 5.88
N ARG A 135 8.33 23.93 6.11
CA ARG A 135 9.24 24.50 5.10
C ARG A 135 10.70 24.15 5.39
N PRO A 136 11.63 24.33 4.43
CA PRO A 136 13.05 24.09 4.66
C PRO A 136 13.62 24.79 5.92
N ALA A 137 13.25 26.05 6.15
CA ALA A 137 13.65 26.80 7.33
C ALA A 137 13.19 26.16 8.66
N ASP A 138 11.99 25.58 8.69
CA ASP A 138 11.45 24.91 9.87
C ASP A 138 12.21 23.61 10.22
N MET A 139 12.96 23.08 9.24
CA MET A 139 13.79 21.89 9.37
C MET A 139 15.27 22.22 9.57
N GLY A 140 15.62 23.51 9.70
CA GLY A 140 16.99 23.97 9.93
C GLY A 140 17.84 24.11 8.66
N PHE A 141 17.21 24.38 7.52
CA PHE A 141 17.90 24.73 6.28
C PHE A 141 17.72 26.22 5.97
N ASP A 142 18.80 26.95 5.70
CA ASP A 142 18.77 28.41 5.59
C ASP A 142 18.02 28.92 4.34
N ASP A 143 18.16 28.22 3.20
CA ASP A 143 17.55 28.60 1.92
C ASP A 143 16.61 27.50 1.39
N GLN A 144 17.19 26.52 0.70
CA GLN A 144 16.50 25.40 0.06
C GLN A 144 17.06 24.09 0.57
N LEU A 145 16.31 23.01 0.33
CA LEU A 145 16.82 21.66 0.57
C LEU A 145 18.05 21.40 -0.32
N PRO A 146 19.07 20.66 0.17
CA PRO A 146 20.23 20.31 -0.64
C PRO A 146 19.83 19.60 -1.95
N GLY A 147 20.52 19.93 -3.05
CA GLY A 147 20.26 19.39 -4.39
C GLY A 147 19.21 20.15 -5.21
N PHE A 148 18.49 21.11 -4.62
CA PHE A 148 17.47 21.91 -5.31
C PHE A 148 18.01 22.97 -6.28
N ASP A 149 19.33 23.14 -6.34
CA ASP A 149 20.05 23.85 -7.40
C ASP A 149 20.08 23.09 -8.73
N SER A 150 19.65 21.82 -8.76
CA SER A 150 19.53 21.01 -9.97
C SER A 150 18.60 21.62 -11.03
N ALA A 151 19.10 21.73 -12.26
CA ALA A 151 18.33 22.17 -13.41
C ALA A 151 17.15 21.23 -13.75
N ASP A 152 17.27 19.93 -13.44
CA ASP A 152 16.20 18.96 -13.68
C ASP A 152 15.09 19.06 -12.63
N ILE A 153 15.45 19.36 -11.37
CA ILE A 153 14.45 19.72 -10.34
C ILE A 153 13.72 21.01 -10.75
N ALA A 154 14.46 22.03 -11.20
CA ALA A 154 13.87 23.27 -11.69
C ALA A 154 12.93 23.03 -12.89
N TYR A 155 13.29 22.11 -13.79
CA TYR A 155 12.42 21.69 -14.90
C TYR A 155 11.10 21.12 -14.39
N PHE A 156 11.11 20.09 -13.53
CA PHE A 156 9.86 19.46 -13.06
C PHE A 156 9.01 20.43 -12.25
N ARG A 157 9.61 21.28 -11.41
CA ARG A 157 8.88 22.30 -10.65
C ARG A 157 8.11 23.25 -11.56
N LYS A 158 8.69 23.62 -12.71
CA LYS A 158 8.06 24.55 -13.66
C LYS A 158 7.12 23.85 -14.64
N GLN A 159 7.51 22.67 -15.11
CA GLN A 159 6.92 22.02 -16.26
C GLN A 159 6.24 20.69 -15.93
N GLY A 160 6.28 20.18 -14.69
CA GLY A 160 5.77 18.86 -14.31
C GLY A 160 4.25 18.83 -14.09
N ASN A 161 3.74 19.63 -13.14
CA ASN A 161 2.31 19.68 -12.80
C ASN A 161 1.58 20.86 -13.48
N THR A 162 1.40 20.80 -14.80
CA THR A 162 0.73 21.86 -15.57
C THR A 162 -0.77 21.56 -15.75
N GLY A 163 -1.57 22.61 -16.00
CA GLY A 163 -3.00 22.46 -16.29
C GLY A 163 -3.26 21.59 -17.52
N ALA A 164 -2.49 21.78 -18.59
CA ALA A 164 -2.59 20.98 -19.81
C ALA A 164 -2.32 19.49 -19.52
N ARG A 165 -1.32 19.16 -18.71
CA ARG A 165 -1.00 17.76 -18.37
C ARG A 165 -2.06 17.11 -17.49
N ARG A 166 -2.64 17.85 -16.54
CA ARG A 166 -3.79 17.35 -15.75
C ARG A 166 -5.01 17.05 -16.63
N VAL A 167 -5.27 17.87 -17.65
CA VAL A 167 -6.33 17.61 -18.63
C VAL A 167 -6.05 16.33 -19.41
N GLN A 168 -4.81 16.12 -19.87
CA GLN A 168 -4.43 14.88 -20.57
C GLN A 168 -4.62 13.64 -19.69
N VAL A 169 -4.17 13.66 -18.43
CA VAL A 169 -4.40 12.55 -17.50
C VAL A 169 -5.90 12.28 -17.32
N ALA A 170 -6.72 13.31 -17.11
CA ALA A 170 -8.15 13.14 -16.96
C ALA A 170 -8.81 12.53 -18.22
N GLN A 171 -8.38 12.95 -19.42
CA GLN A 171 -8.85 12.41 -20.69
C GLN A 171 -8.44 10.95 -20.90
N LEU A 172 -7.21 10.59 -20.53
CA LEU A 172 -6.71 9.22 -20.61
C LEU A 172 -7.45 8.31 -19.63
N LEU A 173 -7.59 8.73 -18.37
CA LEU A 173 -8.33 7.95 -17.35
C LEU A 173 -9.79 7.72 -17.74
N ALA A 174 -10.44 8.71 -18.36
CA ALA A 174 -11.83 8.58 -18.82
C ALA A 174 -12.04 7.57 -19.96
N GLN A 175 -10.96 7.17 -20.64
CA GLN A 175 -11.01 6.15 -21.71
C GLN A 175 -10.81 4.73 -21.17
N LEU A 176 -10.33 4.58 -19.94
CA LEU A 176 -10.07 3.28 -19.34
C LEU A 176 -11.32 2.72 -18.67
N VAL A 177 -11.52 1.41 -18.80
CA VAL A 177 -12.57 0.68 -18.07
C VAL A 177 -12.33 0.79 -16.56
N THR A 178 -11.06 0.62 -16.14
CA THR A 178 -10.60 0.88 -14.79
C THR A 178 -9.61 2.05 -14.83
N PRO A 179 -9.92 3.20 -14.21
CA PRO A 179 -9.09 4.41 -14.31
C PRO A 179 -7.85 4.31 -13.42
N GLU A 180 -6.90 3.47 -13.81
CA GLU A 180 -5.63 3.24 -13.10
C GLU A 180 -4.45 3.16 -14.07
N ALA A 181 -3.26 3.47 -13.57
CA ALA A 181 -2.00 3.28 -14.28
C ALA A 181 -1.44 1.88 -14.06
N ASP A 182 -0.53 1.44 -14.91
CA ASP A 182 0.18 0.17 -14.70
C ASP A 182 1.06 0.25 -13.44
N ALA A 183 0.76 -0.58 -12.45
CA ALA A 183 1.46 -0.61 -11.16
C ALA A 183 2.88 -1.25 -11.23
N GLY A 184 3.32 -1.75 -12.39
CA GLY A 184 4.64 -2.40 -12.53
C GLY A 184 4.74 -3.77 -11.85
N LEU A 185 3.59 -4.41 -11.61
CA LEU A 185 3.52 -5.77 -11.09
C LEU A 185 3.99 -6.77 -12.16
N ASP A 186 4.55 -7.90 -11.71
CA ASP A 186 4.76 -9.07 -12.56
C ASP A 186 3.42 -9.74 -12.91
N GLU A 187 3.48 -10.74 -13.78
CA GLU A 187 2.29 -11.46 -14.25
C GLU A 187 1.54 -12.16 -13.11
N THR A 188 2.26 -12.77 -12.17
CA THR A 188 1.68 -13.50 -11.03
C THR A 188 0.89 -12.55 -10.13
N HIS A 189 1.49 -11.43 -9.73
CA HIS A 189 0.83 -10.43 -8.90
C HIS A 189 -0.32 -9.74 -9.64
N SER A 190 -0.21 -9.54 -10.95
CA SER A 190 -1.30 -9.02 -11.77
C SER A 190 -2.49 -9.98 -11.81
N MET A 191 -2.25 -11.29 -11.94
CA MET A 191 -3.31 -12.30 -11.88
C MET A 191 -4.01 -12.35 -10.52
N ILE A 192 -3.24 -12.23 -9.43
CA ILE A 192 -3.78 -12.14 -8.06
C ILE A 192 -4.65 -10.90 -7.93
N ARG A 193 -4.16 -9.74 -8.39
CA ARG A 193 -4.91 -8.48 -8.37
C ARG A 193 -6.26 -8.64 -9.07
N ASP A 194 -6.26 -9.18 -10.30
CA ASP A 194 -7.48 -9.34 -11.08
C ASP A 194 -8.46 -10.32 -10.44
N GLN A 195 -7.97 -11.38 -9.77
CA GLN A 195 -8.80 -12.31 -9.01
C GLN A 195 -9.50 -11.63 -7.84
N PHE A 196 -8.75 -10.94 -6.98
CA PHE A 196 -9.32 -10.31 -5.78
C PHE A 196 -10.12 -9.06 -6.09
N ARG A 197 -9.83 -8.38 -7.20
CA ARG A 197 -10.67 -7.32 -7.73
C ARG A 197 -12.06 -7.82 -8.08
N ARG A 198 -12.15 -8.92 -8.85
CA ARG A 198 -13.44 -9.53 -9.19
C ARG A 198 -14.20 -9.93 -7.94
N PHE A 199 -13.54 -10.60 -6.99
CA PHE A 199 -14.15 -10.94 -5.71
C PHE A 199 -14.67 -9.70 -4.96
N ALA A 200 -13.90 -8.61 -4.90
CA ALA A 200 -14.34 -7.37 -4.26
C ALA A 200 -15.52 -6.71 -4.99
N GLU A 201 -15.56 -6.77 -6.33
CA GLU A 201 -16.63 -6.18 -7.14
C GLU A 201 -17.92 -7.00 -7.13
N GLU A 202 -17.82 -8.33 -7.00
CA GLU A 202 -18.95 -9.25 -7.02
C GLU A 202 -19.52 -9.49 -5.61
N GLU A 203 -18.66 -9.79 -4.63
CA GLU A 203 -19.08 -10.29 -3.30
C GLU A 203 -18.98 -9.25 -2.17
N VAL A 204 -18.29 -8.12 -2.40
CA VAL A 204 -18.07 -7.10 -1.35
C VAL A 204 -18.82 -5.81 -1.63
N ALA A 205 -18.46 -5.10 -2.70
CA ALA A 205 -18.94 -3.75 -2.98
C ALA A 205 -20.48 -3.64 -3.08
N PRO A 206 -21.21 -4.58 -3.73
CA PRO A 206 -22.67 -4.53 -3.81
C PRO A 206 -23.37 -4.68 -2.46
N HIS A 207 -22.73 -5.35 -1.50
CA HIS A 207 -23.32 -5.71 -0.21
C HIS A 207 -22.94 -4.76 0.93
N ALA A 208 -21.81 -4.07 0.82
CA ALA A 208 -21.26 -3.21 1.87
C ALA A 208 -22.23 -2.13 2.37
N HIS A 209 -23.03 -1.52 1.48
CA HIS A 209 -24.04 -0.54 1.87
C HIS A 209 -25.15 -1.17 2.73
N GLY A 210 -25.58 -2.40 2.41
CA GLY A 210 -26.55 -3.13 3.21
C GLY A 210 -26.03 -3.42 4.62
N TRP A 211 -24.80 -3.92 4.73
CA TRP A 211 -24.16 -4.16 6.03
C TRP A 211 -24.08 -2.89 6.88
N HIS A 212 -23.82 -1.75 6.24
CA HIS A 212 -23.80 -0.46 6.93
C HIS A 212 -25.19 -0.05 7.45
N LEU A 213 -26.24 -0.15 6.62
CA LEU A 213 -27.61 0.20 7.02
C LEU A 213 -28.12 -0.68 8.16
N ASP A 214 -27.73 -1.95 8.17
CA ASP A 214 -28.17 -2.94 9.16
C ASP A 214 -27.31 -2.95 10.44
N ASP A 215 -26.26 -2.12 10.53
CA ASP A 215 -25.24 -2.17 11.60
C ASP A 215 -24.71 -3.61 11.81
N ALA A 216 -24.51 -4.31 10.69
CA ALA A 216 -24.19 -5.72 10.67
C ALA A 216 -22.68 -5.96 10.58
N LEU A 217 -22.24 -7.10 11.13
CA LEU A 217 -20.91 -7.61 10.88
C LEU A 217 -20.78 -8.11 9.44
N ILE A 218 -19.54 -8.17 8.95
CA ILE A 218 -19.24 -8.87 7.70
C ILE A 218 -19.75 -10.32 7.83
N PRO A 219 -20.56 -10.82 6.87
CA PRO A 219 -21.16 -12.15 6.94
C PRO A 219 -20.11 -13.26 7.08
N LEU A 220 -20.40 -14.26 7.93
CA LEU A 220 -19.51 -15.42 8.10
C LEU A 220 -19.30 -16.18 6.78
N THR A 221 -20.31 -16.22 5.91
CA THR A 221 -20.21 -16.86 4.58
C THR A 221 -19.13 -16.23 3.72
N LEU A 222 -18.98 -14.90 3.76
CA LEU A 222 -17.92 -14.21 3.03
C LEU A 222 -16.54 -14.54 3.63
N ILE A 223 -16.44 -14.69 4.95
CA ILE A 223 -15.20 -15.11 5.62
C ILE A 223 -14.82 -16.54 5.21
N GLU A 224 -15.80 -17.44 5.10
CA GLU A 224 -15.60 -18.81 4.61
C GLU A 224 -15.09 -18.82 3.18
N GLU A 225 -15.69 -18.03 2.27
CA GLU A 225 -15.21 -17.86 0.89
C GLU A 225 -13.77 -17.32 0.83
N MET A 226 -13.43 -16.32 1.66
CA MET A 226 -12.06 -15.82 1.77
C MET A 226 -11.07 -16.89 2.24
N ALA A 227 -11.49 -17.76 3.16
CA ALA A 227 -10.68 -18.88 3.61
C ALA A 227 -10.45 -19.91 2.49
N GLU A 228 -11.48 -20.22 1.70
CA GLU A 228 -11.38 -21.11 0.53
C GLU A 228 -10.45 -20.55 -0.54
N LEU A 229 -10.42 -19.22 -0.71
CA LEU A 229 -9.48 -18.52 -1.58
C LEU A 229 -8.05 -18.44 -1.02
N GLY A 230 -7.82 -18.91 0.21
CA GLY A 230 -6.50 -18.95 0.85
C GLY A 230 -6.01 -17.61 1.41
N VAL A 231 -6.89 -16.62 1.57
CA VAL A 231 -6.53 -15.26 2.04
C VAL A 231 -5.82 -15.31 3.40
N PHE A 232 -6.29 -16.14 4.33
CA PHE A 232 -5.77 -16.21 5.68
C PHE A 232 -4.43 -16.95 5.80
N GLY A 233 -4.08 -17.74 4.79
CA GLY A 233 -2.82 -18.49 4.69
C GLY A 233 -1.84 -17.94 3.66
N LEU A 234 -2.10 -16.77 3.07
CA LEU A 234 -1.39 -16.29 1.88
C LEU A 234 0.14 -16.22 2.05
N THR A 235 0.61 -15.78 3.22
CA THR A 235 2.05 -15.63 3.55
C THR A 235 2.59 -16.76 4.44
N ILE A 236 1.72 -17.63 4.93
CA ILE A 236 2.09 -18.75 5.78
C ILE A 236 2.81 -19.81 4.91
N PRO A 237 3.93 -20.41 5.37
CA PRO A 237 4.62 -21.47 4.64
C PRO A 237 3.71 -22.67 4.33
N GLU A 238 3.96 -23.31 3.20
CA GLU A 238 3.20 -24.49 2.74
C GLU A 238 3.23 -25.65 3.75
N GLU A 239 4.33 -25.82 4.50
CA GLU A 239 4.44 -26.85 5.55
C GLU A 239 3.40 -26.69 6.68
N PHE A 240 2.86 -25.48 6.85
CA PHE A 240 1.77 -25.18 7.78
C PHE A 240 0.43 -24.99 7.08
N GLY A 241 0.30 -25.40 5.81
CA GLY A 241 -0.95 -25.32 5.04
C GLY A 241 -1.28 -23.95 4.46
N GLY A 242 -0.30 -23.03 4.40
CA GLY A 242 -0.43 -21.75 3.70
C GLY A 242 0.01 -21.81 2.23
N LEU A 243 0.12 -20.64 1.60
CA LEU A 243 0.47 -20.49 0.18
C LEU A 243 1.89 -19.96 -0.07
N GLY A 244 2.58 -19.45 0.97
CA GLY A 244 3.97 -18.99 0.85
C GLY A 244 4.23 -17.88 -0.18
N MET A 245 3.23 -17.06 -0.55
CA MET A 245 3.30 -16.12 -1.68
C MET A 245 4.06 -14.82 -1.38
N GLY A 246 4.46 -14.61 -0.13
CA GLY A 246 5.22 -13.43 0.30
C GLY A 246 4.40 -12.15 0.48
N LYS A 247 5.08 -11.07 0.90
CA LYS A 247 4.43 -9.83 1.34
C LYS A 247 3.88 -8.98 0.20
N GLN A 248 4.48 -9.04 -1.00
CA GLN A 248 3.96 -8.28 -2.15
C GLN A 248 2.59 -8.80 -2.60
N ALA A 249 2.40 -10.12 -2.63
CA ALA A 249 1.08 -10.72 -2.84
C ALA A 249 0.08 -10.27 -1.76
N MET A 250 0.50 -10.22 -0.49
CA MET A 250 -0.34 -9.74 0.60
C MET A 250 -0.74 -8.27 0.45
N CYS A 251 0.15 -7.39 -0.03
CA CYS A 251 -0.20 -6.01 -0.35
C CYS A 251 -1.28 -5.95 -1.43
N VAL A 252 -1.09 -6.66 -2.55
CA VAL A 252 -2.04 -6.69 -3.67
C VAL A 252 -3.41 -7.19 -3.23
N VAL A 253 -3.47 -8.31 -2.49
CA VAL A 253 -4.73 -8.85 -1.97
C VAL A 253 -5.40 -7.86 -1.01
N SER A 254 -4.62 -7.25 -0.10
CA SER A 254 -5.15 -6.29 0.87
C SER A 254 -5.70 -5.04 0.20
N GLU A 255 -5.04 -4.53 -0.85
CA GLU A 255 -5.46 -3.37 -1.62
C GLU A 255 -6.81 -3.62 -2.31
N GLU A 256 -6.94 -4.73 -3.05
CA GLU A 256 -8.17 -5.03 -3.80
C GLU A 256 -9.36 -5.34 -2.87
N LEU A 257 -9.15 -6.10 -1.78
CA LEU A 257 -10.20 -6.33 -0.79
C LEU A 257 -10.63 -5.04 -0.08
N SER A 258 -9.66 -4.17 0.26
CA SER A 258 -9.94 -2.90 0.92
C SER A 258 -10.62 -1.89 0.01
N ARG A 259 -10.39 -1.96 -1.31
CA ARG A 259 -11.12 -1.19 -2.33
C ARG A 259 -12.61 -1.47 -2.27
N GLY A 260 -13.02 -2.72 -2.03
CA GLY A 260 -14.42 -3.08 -1.80
C GLY A 260 -14.94 -2.59 -0.45
N TYR A 261 -14.28 -3.00 0.63
CA TYR A 261 -14.56 -2.52 1.98
C TYR A 261 -13.36 -2.77 2.89
N ILE A 262 -12.82 -1.73 3.55
CA ILE A 262 -11.61 -1.81 4.40
C ILE A 262 -11.70 -2.91 5.48
N GLY A 263 -12.90 -3.18 5.98
CA GLY A 263 -13.13 -4.25 6.96
C GLY A 263 -12.76 -5.63 6.41
N VAL A 264 -13.03 -5.90 5.12
CA VAL A 264 -12.72 -7.17 4.46
C VAL A 264 -11.20 -7.33 4.28
N GLY A 265 -10.52 -6.32 3.73
CA GLY A 265 -9.06 -6.35 3.61
C GLY A 265 -8.37 -6.52 4.97
N SER A 266 -8.91 -5.87 6.01
CA SER A 266 -8.37 -6.00 7.36
C SER A 266 -8.47 -7.41 7.95
N LEU A 267 -9.36 -8.29 7.47
CA LEU A 267 -9.44 -9.67 7.97
C LEU A 267 -8.15 -10.45 7.63
N GLY A 268 -7.69 -10.33 6.39
CA GLY A 268 -6.42 -10.92 5.96
C GLY A 268 -5.21 -10.30 6.67
N THR A 269 -5.22 -8.98 6.89
CA THR A 269 -4.13 -8.31 7.62
C THR A 269 -3.99 -8.81 9.05
N ARG A 270 -5.09 -9.13 9.74
CA ARG A 270 -5.03 -9.67 11.11
C ARG A 270 -4.40 -11.05 11.15
N THR A 271 -4.77 -11.94 10.23
CA THR A 271 -4.19 -13.29 10.16
C THR A 271 -2.71 -13.24 9.79
N ASP A 272 -2.32 -12.40 8.83
CA ASP A 272 -0.92 -12.22 8.43
C ASP A 272 -0.03 -11.75 9.61
N ILE A 273 -0.46 -10.73 10.36
CA ILE A 273 0.28 -10.23 11.52
C ILE A 273 0.37 -11.28 12.64
N ALA A 274 -0.74 -11.97 12.93
CA ALA A 274 -0.76 -12.99 13.98
C ALA A 274 0.11 -14.20 13.62
N ALA A 275 0.06 -14.63 12.35
CA ALA A 275 0.91 -15.69 11.85
C ALA A 275 2.39 -15.31 11.91
N GLU A 276 2.74 -14.09 11.48
CA GLU A 276 4.12 -13.59 11.54
C GLU A 276 4.66 -13.54 12.98
N LEU A 277 3.85 -13.09 13.94
CA LEU A 277 4.21 -13.11 15.36
C LEU A 277 4.56 -14.52 15.86
N ILE A 278 3.74 -15.52 15.49
CA ILE A 278 3.94 -16.93 15.88
C ILE A 278 5.12 -17.55 15.13
N MET A 279 5.30 -17.25 13.84
CA MET A 279 6.42 -17.74 13.05
C MET A 279 7.76 -17.25 13.60
N GLN A 280 7.85 -15.97 14.00
CA GLN A 280 9.08 -15.38 14.49
C GLN A 280 9.39 -15.74 15.95
N ASN A 281 8.37 -15.82 16.82
CA ASN A 281 8.57 -15.89 18.27
C ASN A 281 7.95 -17.13 18.94
N GLY A 282 7.16 -17.92 18.22
CA GLY A 282 6.51 -19.11 18.75
C GLY A 282 7.43 -20.32 18.84
N THR A 283 7.16 -21.21 19.78
CA THR A 283 7.77 -22.55 19.82
C THR A 283 7.25 -23.41 18.66
N GLN A 284 7.97 -24.48 18.33
CA GLN A 284 7.54 -25.40 17.26
C GLN A 284 6.11 -25.96 17.51
N ALA A 285 5.82 -26.35 18.74
CA ALA A 285 4.48 -26.81 19.12
C ALA A 285 3.39 -25.72 18.95
N GLN A 286 3.71 -24.45 19.15
CA GLN A 286 2.78 -23.34 18.89
C GLN A 286 2.57 -23.13 17.39
N LYS A 287 3.64 -23.23 16.59
CA LYS A 287 3.57 -23.12 15.12
C LYS A 287 2.68 -24.21 14.53
N GLU A 288 2.96 -25.47 14.87
CA GLU A 288 2.19 -26.65 14.42
C GLU A 288 0.72 -26.60 14.84
N LYS A 289 0.44 -26.04 16.02
CA LYS A 289 -0.93 -25.90 16.54
C LYS A 289 -1.72 -24.79 15.85
N TYR A 290 -1.13 -23.60 15.71
CA TYR A 290 -1.89 -22.40 15.37
C TYR A 290 -1.80 -22.01 13.90
N LEU A 291 -0.65 -22.18 13.24
CA LEU A 291 -0.48 -21.71 11.86
C LEU A 291 -1.43 -22.42 10.88
N PRO A 292 -1.63 -23.75 10.92
CA PRO A 292 -2.60 -24.42 10.04
C PRO A 292 -4.05 -24.01 10.30
N ALA A 293 -4.39 -23.71 11.56
CA ALA A 293 -5.72 -23.28 11.93
C ALA A 293 -6.00 -21.83 11.52
N ILE A 294 -4.99 -20.95 11.54
CA ILE A 294 -5.07 -19.60 11.00
C ILE A 294 -5.15 -19.64 9.47
N ALA A 295 -4.30 -20.44 8.82
CA ALA A 295 -4.26 -20.55 7.36
C ALA A 295 -5.60 -20.98 6.76
N SER A 296 -6.29 -21.91 7.43
CA SER A 296 -7.61 -22.41 7.00
C SER A 296 -8.80 -21.52 7.41
N GLY A 297 -8.57 -20.41 8.14
CA GLY A 297 -9.64 -19.57 8.69
C GLY A 297 -10.39 -20.18 9.88
N ALA A 298 -10.02 -21.39 10.34
CA ALA A 298 -10.62 -22.02 11.52
C ALA A 298 -10.35 -21.24 12.82
N ILE A 299 -9.25 -20.49 12.88
CA ILE A 299 -8.97 -19.50 13.93
C ILE A 299 -8.84 -18.12 13.28
N LEU A 300 -9.68 -17.19 13.72
CA LEU A 300 -9.64 -15.78 13.34
C LEU A 300 -9.02 -14.97 14.50
N PRO A 301 -7.74 -14.58 14.41
CA PRO A 301 -7.05 -13.89 15.49
C PRO A 301 -7.36 -12.39 15.48
N THR A 302 -7.24 -11.76 16.67
CA THR A 302 -7.25 -10.30 16.80
C THR A 302 -6.20 -9.85 17.81
N ALA A 303 -5.72 -8.62 17.64
CA ALA A 303 -4.75 -8.01 18.54
C ALA A 303 -5.46 -7.33 19.71
N VAL A 304 -5.02 -7.62 20.93
CA VAL A 304 -5.64 -7.12 22.17
C VAL A 304 -4.65 -6.27 22.98
N PHE A 305 -4.30 -5.10 22.44
CA PHE A 305 -3.24 -4.23 22.97
C PHE A 305 -3.78 -3.02 23.73
N THR A 306 -4.56 -2.17 23.08
CA THR A 306 -4.98 -0.85 23.59
C THR A 306 -5.80 -0.94 24.87
N GLU A 307 -5.48 -0.08 25.83
CA GLU A 307 -6.19 0.10 27.10
C GLU A 307 -6.90 1.45 27.12
N PRO A 308 -7.93 1.65 27.98
CA PRO A 308 -8.65 2.92 28.07
C PRO A 308 -7.75 4.16 28.23
N ASN A 309 -6.61 4.00 28.92
CA ASN A 309 -5.66 5.09 29.20
C ASN A 309 -4.30 4.92 28.49
N THR A 310 -4.13 3.89 27.65
CA THR A 310 -2.84 3.57 27.04
C THR A 310 -3.01 3.13 25.58
N GLY A 311 -2.56 3.98 24.66
CA GLY A 311 -2.56 3.74 23.21
C GLY A 311 -1.16 3.87 22.62
N SER A 312 -0.76 5.09 22.24
CA SER A 312 0.55 5.35 21.61
C SER A 312 1.76 4.93 22.45
N ASP A 313 1.69 5.07 23.78
CA ASP A 313 2.71 4.60 24.72
C ASP A 313 2.42 3.18 25.22
N LEU A 314 2.41 2.22 24.31
CA LEU A 314 1.99 0.83 24.60
C LEU A 314 2.87 0.15 25.67
N ALA A 315 4.12 0.58 25.84
CA ALA A 315 5.03 0.05 26.86
C ALA A 315 4.53 0.32 28.30
N SER A 316 3.72 1.37 28.49
CA SER A 316 3.17 1.78 29.79
C SER A 316 1.83 1.10 30.12
N LEU A 317 1.50 -0.02 29.49
CA LEU A 317 0.25 -0.75 29.72
C LEU A 317 0.11 -1.26 31.17
N THR A 318 -1.13 -1.39 31.63
CA THR A 318 -1.48 -1.73 33.02
C THR A 318 -2.08 -3.12 33.19
N THR A 319 -2.50 -3.81 32.13
CA THR A 319 -2.86 -5.23 32.18
C THR A 319 -1.71 -6.05 32.79
N ARG A 320 -2.03 -6.97 33.70
CA ARG A 320 -1.06 -7.86 34.37
C ARG A 320 -1.48 -9.32 34.22
N ALA A 321 -0.49 -10.18 33.99
CA ALA A 321 -0.64 -11.63 34.02
C ALA A 321 0.15 -12.19 35.21
N LYS A 322 -0.53 -12.86 36.14
CA LYS A 322 0.10 -13.55 37.27
C LYS A 322 0.16 -15.05 36.98
N LYS A 323 1.35 -15.65 37.05
CA LYS A 323 1.51 -17.10 36.92
C LYS A 323 0.77 -17.85 38.03
N THR A 324 0.09 -18.93 37.67
CA THR A 324 -0.62 -19.87 38.55
C THR A 324 -0.14 -21.29 38.24
N ASP A 325 -0.61 -22.28 38.99
CA ASP A 325 -0.21 -23.69 38.79
C ASP A 325 -0.62 -24.20 37.39
N ASP A 326 -1.81 -23.80 36.90
CA ASP A 326 -2.35 -24.22 35.60
C ASP A 326 -2.14 -23.19 34.46
N GLY A 327 -1.37 -22.12 34.66
CA GLY A 327 -1.15 -21.11 33.61
C GLY A 327 -0.98 -19.67 34.11
N TYR A 328 -1.80 -18.75 33.59
CA TYR A 328 -1.76 -17.33 33.92
C TYR A 328 -3.16 -16.77 34.20
N ARG A 329 -3.29 -16.00 35.27
CA ARG A 329 -4.48 -15.18 35.55
C ARG A 329 -4.24 -13.76 35.07
N VAL A 330 -5.02 -13.32 34.09
CA VAL A 330 -4.91 -12.00 33.46
C VAL A 330 -5.94 -11.03 34.05
N PHE A 331 -5.51 -9.81 34.37
CA PHE A 331 -6.35 -8.75 34.90
C PHE A 331 -6.06 -7.43 34.19
N GLY A 332 -7.10 -6.74 33.74
CA GLY A 332 -7.02 -5.42 33.11
C GLY A 332 -8.23 -5.15 32.23
N ALA A 333 -8.25 -3.98 31.60
CA ALA A 333 -9.29 -3.59 30.65
C ALA A 333 -8.67 -3.25 29.30
N LYS A 334 -9.35 -3.63 28.22
CA LYS A 334 -8.93 -3.40 26.84
C LYS A 334 -10.07 -2.71 26.08
N THR A 335 -9.73 -1.87 25.11
CA THR A 335 -10.69 -1.10 24.32
C THR A 335 -10.21 -0.97 22.89
N TRP A 336 -11.10 -0.54 21.97
CA TRP A 336 -10.81 -0.45 20.52
C TRP A 336 -10.30 -1.75 19.91
N ILE A 337 -10.78 -2.88 20.43
CA ILE A 337 -10.45 -4.21 19.89
C ILE A 337 -11.32 -4.44 18.67
N PRO A 338 -10.74 -4.60 17.46
CA PRO A 338 -11.52 -4.94 16.27
C PRO A 338 -11.98 -6.41 16.33
N MET A 339 -13.18 -6.68 15.80
CA MET A 339 -13.80 -8.02 15.76
C MET A 339 -14.16 -8.68 17.11
N PRO A 340 -14.70 -7.99 18.13
CA PRO A 340 -15.27 -8.67 19.28
C PRO A 340 -16.75 -8.98 18.98
N ARG A 341 -17.03 -10.17 18.44
CA ARG A 341 -18.25 -10.97 18.73
C ARG A 341 -18.27 -12.32 17.98
N ALA A 342 -17.48 -13.27 18.48
CA ALA A 342 -18.07 -14.56 18.85
C ALA A 342 -18.57 -14.41 20.30
N PRO A 343 -19.69 -15.01 20.72
CA PRO A 343 -20.04 -15.03 22.13
C PRO A 343 -18.84 -15.61 22.89
N ILE A 344 -18.36 -14.87 23.89
CA ILE A 344 -17.47 -15.44 24.89
C ILE A 344 -18.34 -16.48 25.61
N SER A 345 -18.29 -17.72 25.13
CA SER A 345 -18.98 -18.87 25.72
C SER A 345 -18.45 -19.18 27.11
#